data_AF-K7FLM3-F1
#
_entry.id   AF-K7FLM3-F1
#
_cell.length_a   1.000
_cell.length_b   1.000
_cell.length_c   1.000
_cell.angle_alpha   90.00
_cell.angle_beta   90.00
_cell.angle_gamma   90.00
#
_symmetry.space_group_name_H-M   'P 1'
#
loop_
_entity.id
_entity.type
_entity.pdbx_description
1 polymer ?
#
loop_
_entity_poly.entity_id
_entity_poly.type
_entity_poly.pdbx_seq_one_letter_code
_entity_poly.pdbx_strand_id
1 'polypeptide(L)'
;RKSYTADFKLSIVTYAKENGNRAAGKRFSVNEKSVHEWRKEEAETEKLNPHKRARRGKKAKWQNLEVKLGERDSQRVVLMVAIKLKARLMAMEMKINDFHGGSGNWVYKFMRRNNLSVRARTSVGQWLPDEWEKKMDDFKDFVHKEINQVGLKPNNVIKMDEVPTSFNIPAIWSVVATGVKTVSVATISHECTCFTVILVCMAGGEKLKPMVIFKRVTMPFDISVVCHKKSWVNQVMKTWTESCFQARKGGFFNPKSLLLSYALAAHKETSVQKHIDAMGAHIAIIPGGLTCKLQPLDVAVNHPLKCFNREEWENWMTNGEHTFTLAGRQHHATDVEVCKWVLATWERLTPATIRNGFCKCEI
;
A
#
# COMPACT_ATOMS: atom_id res chain seq x y z
N ARG A 1 -26.57 41.84 -1.74
CA ARG A 1 -25.15 42.04 -2.12
C ARG A 1 -24.88 41.34 -3.46
N LYS A 2 -24.51 42.08 -4.52
CA LYS A 2 -24.08 41.48 -5.81
C LYS A 2 -22.70 40.81 -5.62
N SER A 3 -22.45 39.70 -6.31
CA SER A 3 -21.20 38.93 -6.23
C SER A 3 -20.60 38.80 -7.63
N TYR A 4 -19.30 39.07 -7.75
CA TYR A 4 -18.59 39.20 -9.03
C TYR A 4 -17.46 38.17 -9.14
N THR A 5 -17.25 37.59 -10.33
CA THR A 5 -16.16 36.63 -10.63
C THR A 5 -14.79 37.31 -10.56
N ALA A 6 -13.73 36.52 -10.33
CA ALA A 6 -12.35 37.02 -10.30
C ALA A 6 -11.97 37.65 -11.64
N ASP A 7 -12.34 37.01 -12.74
CA ASP A 7 -12.12 37.49 -14.11
C ASP A 7 -12.79 38.85 -14.37
N PHE A 8 -14.06 38.98 -13.96
CA PHE A 8 -14.78 40.24 -14.08
C PHE A 8 -14.12 41.36 -13.26
N LYS A 9 -13.66 41.05 -12.04
CA LYS A 9 -12.93 42.02 -11.21
C LYS A 9 -11.61 42.44 -11.85
N LEU A 10 -10.85 41.50 -12.43
CA LEU A 10 -9.60 41.79 -13.12
C LEU A 10 -9.83 42.66 -14.36
N SER A 11 -10.85 42.36 -15.17
CA SER A 11 -11.20 43.20 -16.33
C SER A 11 -11.52 44.66 -15.96
N ILE A 12 -12.19 44.88 -14.81
CA ILE A 12 -12.48 46.20 -14.28
C ILE A 12 -11.21 46.88 -13.75
N VAL A 13 -10.32 46.12 -13.11
CA VAL A 13 -9.04 46.63 -12.62
C VAL A 13 -8.15 47.08 -13.78
N THR A 14 -8.06 46.31 -14.86
CA THR A 14 -7.35 46.68 -16.09
C THR A 14 -7.89 47.98 -16.66
N TYR A 15 -9.22 48.08 -16.84
CA TYR A 15 -9.84 49.31 -17.32
C TYR A 15 -9.63 50.51 -16.38
N ALA A 16 -9.67 50.28 -15.06
CA ALA A 16 -9.47 51.31 -14.06
C ALA A 16 -8.02 51.81 -13.96
N LYS A 17 -7.03 50.99 -14.36
CA LYS A 17 -5.62 51.41 -14.47
C LYS A 17 -5.43 52.44 -15.59
N GLU A 18 -6.13 52.25 -16.71
CA GLU A 18 -6.05 53.14 -17.88
C GLU A 18 -6.96 54.37 -17.77
N ASN A 19 -8.16 54.22 -17.20
CA ASN A 19 -9.25 55.24 -17.29
C ASN A 19 -9.65 55.83 -15.93
N GLY A 20 -9.11 55.30 -14.83
CA GLY A 20 -9.44 55.74 -13.47
C GLY A 20 -10.66 55.04 -12.84
N ASN A 21 -10.71 55.03 -11.50
CA ASN A 21 -11.70 54.24 -10.73
C ASN A 21 -13.15 54.71 -10.94
N ARG A 22 -13.36 56.03 -11.02
CA ARG A 22 -14.68 56.63 -11.22
C ARG A 22 -15.24 56.32 -12.61
N ALA A 23 -14.40 56.30 -13.65
CA ALA A 23 -14.79 55.92 -15.01
C ALA A 23 -15.14 54.43 -15.08
N ALA A 24 -14.35 53.58 -14.44
CA ALA A 24 -14.64 52.14 -14.33
C ALA A 24 -15.96 51.87 -13.58
N GLY A 25 -16.20 52.57 -12.47
CA GLY A 25 -17.44 52.43 -11.71
C GLY A 25 -18.68 52.78 -12.53
N LYS A 26 -18.62 53.86 -13.32
CA LYS A 26 -19.70 54.25 -14.26
C LYS A 26 -19.88 53.21 -15.38
N ARG A 27 -18.79 52.83 -16.06
CA ARG A 27 -18.84 51.91 -17.22
C ARG A 27 -19.40 50.54 -16.86
N PHE A 28 -19.00 50.00 -15.70
CA PHE A 28 -19.38 48.64 -15.30
C PHE A 28 -20.53 48.60 -14.28
N SER A 29 -21.13 49.75 -13.94
CA SER A 29 -22.19 49.86 -12.93
C SER A 29 -21.79 49.24 -11.58
N VAL A 30 -20.55 49.51 -11.15
CA VAL A 30 -19.97 49.03 -9.87
C VAL A 30 -19.63 50.23 -9.00
N ASN A 31 -19.81 50.10 -7.68
CA ASN A 31 -19.41 51.13 -6.74
C ASN A 31 -17.89 51.39 -6.82
N GLU A 32 -17.49 52.66 -6.94
CA GLU A 32 -16.09 53.09 -6.98
C GLU A 32 -15.26 52.53 -5.82
N LYS A 33 -15.84 52.44 -4.62
CA LYS A 33 -15.18 51.84 -3.46
C LYS A 33 -14.77 50.38 -3.71
N SER A 34 -15.62 49.61 -4.38
CA SER A 34 -15.33 48.21 -4.74
C SER A 34 -14.23 48.12 -5.79
N VAL A 35 -14.19 49.04 -6.76
CA VAL A 35 -13.10 49.12 -7.75
C VAL A 35 -11.77 49.43 -7.05
N HIS A 36 -11.76 50.35 -6.11
CA HIS A 36 -10.58 50.67 -5.30
C HIS A 36 -10.08 49.47 -4.49
N GLU A 37 -10.99 48.75 -3.81
CA GLU A 37 -10.66 47.54 -3.06
C GLU A 37 -10.10 46.42 -3.97
N TRP A 38 -10.70 46.20 -5.14
CA TRP A 38 -10.20 45.18 -6.08
C TRP A 38 -8.84 45.52 -6.68
N ARG A 39 -8.52 46.80 -6.88
CA ARG A 39 -7.16 47.22 -7.26
C ARG A 39 -6.13 46.91 -6.17
N LYS A 40 -6.47 47.11 -4.90
CA LYS A 40 -5.59 46.73 -3.77
C LYS A 40 -5.40 45.20 -3.68
N GLU A 41 -6.43 44.44 -4.02
CA GLU A 41 -6.40 42.97 -3.97
C GLU A 41 -6.01 42.31 -5.31
N GLU A 42 -5.46 43.06 -6.26
CA GLU A 42 -5.19 42.58 -7.63
C GLU A 42 -4.30 41.33 -7.65
N ALA A 43 -3.11 41.40 -7.06
CA ALA A 43 -2.14 40.29 -7.02
C ALA A 43 -2.72 39.01 -6.38
N GLU A 44 -3.65 39.17 -5.44
CA GLU A 44 -4.32 38.05 -4.79
C GLU A 44 -5.54 37.54 -5.59
N THR A 45 -6.07 38.35 -6.51
CA THR A 45 -7.18 38.00 -7.40
C THR A 45 -6.69 37.29 -8.66
N GLU A 46 -5.51 37.65 -9.18
CA GLU A 46 -4.82 36.95 -10.26
C GLU A 46 -4.51 35.48 -9.92
N LYS A 47 -4.23 35.18 -8.65
CA LYS A 47 -3.98 33.82 -8.16
C LYS A 47 -5.26 32.95 -8.06
N LEU A 48 -6.45 33.52 -8.26
CA LEU A 48 -7.71 32.79 -8.14
C LEU A 48 -8.15 32.19 -9.47
N ASN A 49 -8.94 31.11 -9.40
CA ASN A 49 -9.66 30.62 -10.57
C ASN A 49 -10.57 31.74 -11.14
N PRO A 50 -10.56 31.99 -12.47
CA PRO A 50 -11.31 33.06 -13.13
C PRO A 50 -12.80 33.13 -12.75
N HIS A 51 -13.45 31.97 -12.56
CA HIS A 51 -14.88 31.89 -12.26
C HIS A 51 -15.22 32.06 -10.77
N LYS A 52 -14.21 32.20 -9.89
CA LYS A 52 -14.41 32.27 -8.45
C LYS A 52 -15.00 33.62 -8.02
N ARG A 53 -16.19 33.61 -7.40
CA ARG A 53 -16.92 34.84 -7.05
C ARG A 53 -16.66 35.40 -5.65
N ALA A 54 -16.21 34.53 -4.74
CA ALA A 54 -15.91 34.92 -3.36
C ALA A 54 -14.83 34.00 -2.78
N ARG A 55 -13.99 34.56 -1.91
CA ARG A 55 -13.03 33.79 -1.10
C ARG A 55 -13.76 33.14 0.08
N ARG A 56 -14.71 32.25 -0.22
CA ARG A 56 -15.43 31.46 0.79
C ARG A 56 -14.59 30.24 1.14
N GLY A 57 -14.14 30.19 2.39
CA GLY A 57 -13.42 29.06 2.97
C GLY A 57 -13.00 29.43 4.39
N LYS A 58 -13.23 28.55 5.36
CA LYS A 58 -12.64 28.75 6.69
C LYS A 58 -11.12 28.70 6.54
N LYS A 59 -10.43 29.75 7.00
CA LYS A 59 -8.97 29.71 7.18
C LYS A 59 -8.64 28.50 8.08
N ALA A 60 -7.45 27.91 7.88
CA ALA A 60 -7.00 26.85 8.77
C ALA A 60 -7.05 27.36 10.22
N LYS A 61 -7.59 26.55 11.14
CA LYS A 61 -7.65 26.91 12.56
C LYS A 61 -6.23 27.14 13.13
N TRP A 62 -5.25 26.36 12.66
CA TRP A 62 -3.85 26.43 13.08
C TRP A 62 -2.94 26.82 11.92
N GLN A 63 -3.04 28.06 11.44
CA GLN A 63 -2.27 28.54 10.28
C GLN A 63 -0.75 28.42 10.50
N ASN A 64 -0.26 28.84 11.66
CA ASN A 64 1.18 28.82 11.98
C ASN A 64 1.75 27.40 11.98
N LEU A 65 0.97 26.42 12.44
CA LEU A 65 1.33 25.01 12.41
C LEU A 65 1.42 24.51 10.96
N GLU A 66 0.43 24.85 10.13
CA GLU A 66 0.41 24.44 8.72
C GLU A 66 1.53 25.08 7.89
N VAL A 67 1.89 26.34 8.16
CA VAL A 67 3.01 27.02 7.49
C VAL A 67 4.32 26.32 7.81
N LYS A 68 4.63 26.08 9.10
CA LYS A 68 5.85 25.35 9.51
C LYS A 68 5.90 23.92 8.98
N LEU A 69 4.75 23.24 8.95
CA LEU A 69 4.63 21.89 8.41
C LEU A 69 4.87 21.88 6.89
N GLY A 70 4.32 22.85 6.17
CA GLY A 70 4.51 23.03 4.73
C GLY A 70 5.95 23.39 4.36
N GLU A 71 6.58 24.33 5.07
CA GLU A 71 7.98 24.74 4.85
C GLU A 71 8.96 23.57 5.02
N ARG A 72 8.76 22.73 6.05
CA ARG A 72 9.63 21.57 6.29
C ARG A 72 9.36 20.35 5.38
N ASP A 73 8.26 20.31 4.64
CA ASP A 73 7.89 19.16 3.76
C ASP A 73 7.72 19.52 2.28
N SER A 74 7.98 20.78 1.88
CA SER A 74 7.86 21.25 0.49
C SER A 74 8.72 20.48 -0.53
N GLN A 75 9.63 19.61 -0.07
CA GLN A 75 10.56 18.84 -0.90
C GLN A 75 10.54 17.33 -0.65
N ARG A 76 9.61 16.78 0.14
CA ARG A 76 9.62 15.35 0.51
C ARG A 76 8.32 14.63 0.17
N VAL A 77 8.49 13.40 -0.31
CA VAL A 77 7.43 12.40 -0.41
C VAL A 77 7.07 11.93 0.99
N VAL A 78 5.89 12.29 1.49
CA VAL A 78 5.47 11.96 2.86
C VAL A 78 4.17 11.16 2.86
N LEU A 79 4.02 10.19 3.78
CA LEU A 79 2.78 9.45 3.98
C LEU A 79 1.77 10.30 4.78
N MET A 80 0.46 10.13 4.58
CA MET A 80 -0.56 10.81 5.40
C MET A 80 -0.35 10.61 6.91
N VAL A 81 0.08 9.42 7.34
CA VAL A 81 0.41 9.14 8.75
C VAL A 81 1.63 9.94 9.23
N ALA A 82 2.66 10.08 8.39
CA ALA A 82 3.82 10.90 8.73
C ALA A 82 3.45 12.40 8.85
N ILE A 83 2.54 12.90 8.01
CA ILE A 83 1.98 14.26 8.16
C ILE A 83 1.26 14.41 9.52
N LYS A 84 0.45 13.42 9.92
CA LYS A 84 -0.24 13.44 11.23
C LYS A 84 0.75 13.46 12.38
N LEU A 85 1.73 12.55 12.38
CA LEU A 85 2.73 12.43 13.45
C LEU A 85 3.56 13.70 13.58
N LYS A 86 4.04 14.24 12.46
CA LYS A 86 4.82 15.47 12.45
C LYS A 86 3.99 16.67 12.89
N ALA A 87 2.73 16.76 12.48
CA ALA A 87 1.82 17.80 12.96
C ALA A 87 1.59 17.71 14.48
N ARG A 88 1.48 16.49 15.05
CA ARG A 88 1.37 16.28 16.51
C ARG A 88 2.62 16.75 17.24
N LEU A 89 3.80 16.32 16.79
CA LEU A 89 5.08 16.72 17.38
C LEU A 89 5.27 18.23 17.35
N MET A 90 5.00 18.87 16.20
CA MET A 90 5.09 20.33 16.08
C MET A 90 4.06 21.05 16.96
N ALA A 91 2.84 20.52 17.10
CA ALA A 91 1.86 21.10 17.99
C ALA A 91 2.31 21.04 19.46
N MET A 92 2.95 19.94 19.88
CA MET A 92 3.55 19.81 21.21
C MET A 92 4.70 20.82 21.40
N GLU A 93 5.62 20.92 20.45
CA GLU A 93 6.71 21.91 20.47
C GLU A 93 6.19 23.36 20.56
N MET A 94 5.09 23.64 19.85
CA MET A 94 4.43 24.95 19.83
C MET A 94 3.47 25.18 20.99
N LYS A 95 3.34 24.22 21.93
CA LYS A 95 2.43 24.26 23.09
C LYS A 95 0.96 24.48 22.70
N ILE A 96 0.53 23.90 21.58
CA ILE A 96 -0.85 23.94 21.09
C ILE A 96 -1.61 22.77 21.70
N ASN A 97 -2.26 23.00 22.85
CA ASN A 97 -2.94 21.95 23.61
C ASN A 97 -4.26 21.47 22.97
N ASP A 98 -4.88 22.29 22.11
CA ASP A 98 -6.17 21.99 21.47
C ASP A 98 -6.04 21.23 20.14
N PHE A 99 -4.81 20.89 19.74
CA PHE A 99 -4.53 20.15 18.52
C PHE A 99 -4.49 18.65 18.81
N HIS A 100 -5.63 17.99 18.66
CA HIS A 100 -5.75 16.52 18.80
C HIS A 100 -5.23 15.74 17.58
N GLY A 101 -4.19 16.26 16.92
CA GLY A 101 -3.41 15.45 16.00
C GLY A 101 -4.10 15.08 14.68
N GLY A 102 -4.96 15.96 14.17
CA GLY A 102 -5.41 15.96 12.79
C GLY A 102 -6.15 14.69 12.35
N SER A 103 -7.48 14.71 12.46
CA SER A 103 -8.33 13.71 11.79
C SER A 103 -7.95 13.56 10.31
N GLY A 104 -8.25 12.42 9.68
CA GLY A 104 -7.98 12.23 8.24
C GLY A 104 -8.51 13.40 7.38
N ASN A 105 -9.63 13.99 7.79
CA ASN A 105 -10.21 15.17 7.18
C ASN A 105 -9.35 16.44 7.35
N TRP A 106 -8.69 16.63 8.49
CA TRP A 106 -7.75 17.74 8.67
C TRP A 106 -6.54 17.59 7.74
N VAL A 107 -5.94 16.40 7.66
CA VAL A 107 -4.79 16.12 6.78
C VAL A 107 -5.17 16.37 5.32
N TYR A 108 -6.32 15.88 4.89
CA TYR A 108 -6.81 16.11 3.53
C TYR A 108 -6.99 17.60 3.23
N LYS A 109 -7.56 18.36 4.18
CA LYS A 109 -7.72 19.82 4.04
C LYS A 109 -6.38 20.55 4.04
N PHE A 110 -5.42 20.14 4.87
CA PHE A 110 -4.05 20.66 4.87
C PHE A 110 -3.39 20.43 3.52
N MET A 111 -3.45 19.20 2.99
CA MET A 111 -2.90 18.85 1.68
C MET A 111 -3.52 19.69 0.56
N ARG A 112 -4.85 19.81 0.56
CA ARG A 112 -5.57 20.63 -0.43
C ARG A 112 -5.18 22.11 -0.38
N ARG A 113 -4.90 22.65 0.81
CA ARG A 113 -4.42 24.04 0.97
C ARG A 113 -2.98 24.23 0.50
N ASN A 114 -2.16 23.18 0.60
CA ASN A 114 -0.74 23.20 0.23
C ASN A 114 -0.46 22.60 -1.17
N ASN A 115 -1.48 22.40 -2.00
CA ASN A 115 -1.37 21.82 -3.35
C ASN A 115 -0.65 20.46 -3.37
N LEU A 116 -0.90 19.66 -2.34
CA LEU A 116 -0.37 18.32 -2.17
C LEU A 116 -1.44 17.29 -2.57
N SER A 117 -1.04 16.27 -3.33
CA SER A 117 -1.94 15.19 -3.76
C SER A 117 -1.37 13.83 -3.41
N VAL A 118 -2.26 12.90 -3.05
CA VAL A 118 -1.91 11.50 -2.83
C VAL A 118 -1.82 10.81 -4.19
N ARG A 119 -0.66 10.25 -4.55
CA ARG A 119 -0.50 9.50 -5.80
C ARG A 119 -0.02 8.08 -5.56
N ALA A 120 -0.65 7.14 -6.25
CA ALA A 120 -0.25 5.74 -6.26
C ALA A 120 1.00 5.61 -7.11
N ARG A 121 1.94 4.79 -6.65
CA ARG A 121 3.02 4.31 -7.50
C ARG A 121 2.43 3.55 -8.69
N THR A 122 2.70 4.02 -9.90
CA THR A 122 2.50 3.22 -11.11
C THR A 122 3.66 2.22 -11.22
N SER A 123 3.41 0.94 -10.93
CA SER A 123 4.38 -0.10 -11.24
C SER A 123 4.44 -0.29 -12.76
N VAL A 124 5.64 -0.31 -13.32
CA VAL A 124 5.86 -0.83 -14.68
C VAL A 124 5.62 -2.33 -14.59
N GLY A 125 4.53 -2.82 -15.17
CA GLY A 125 4.26 -4.26 -15.25
C GLY A 125 5.33 -4.98 -16.06
N GLN A 126 5.61 -6.23 -15.74
CA GLN A 126 6.42 -7.08 -16.62
C GLN A 126 5.61 -7.36 -17.90
N TRP A 127 6.27 -7.31 -19.04
CA TRP A 127 5.67 -7.71 -20.31
C TRP A 127 5.37 -9.21 -20.29
N LEU A 128 4.21 -9.59 -20.82
CA LEU A 128 3.88 -11.00 -20.96
C LEU A 128 4.81 -11.62 -22.02
N PRO A 129 5.23 -12.88 -21.83
CA PRO A 129 6.01 -13.59 -22.84
C PRO A 129 5.23 -13.74 -24.17
N ASP A 130 5.95 -13.96 -25.26
CA ASP A 130 5.34 -14.37 -26.52
C ASP A 130 4.60 -15.71 -26.35
N GLU A 131 3.46 -15.86 -27.04
CA GLU A 131 2.55 -17.02 -26.97
C GLU A 131 2.06 -17.33 -25.54
N TRP A 132 1.89 -16.30 -24.69
CA TRP A 132 1.43 -16.49 -23.31
C TRP A 132 0.05 -17.15 -23.22
N GLU A 133 -0.85 -16.90 -24.17
CA GLU A 133 -2.20 -17.49 -24.20
C GLU A 133 -2.14 -19.02 -24.33
N LYS A 134 -1.37 -19.51 -25.31
CA LYS A 134 -1.17 -20.95 -25.50
C LYS A 134 -0.54 -21.61 -24.27
N LYS A 135 0.53 -21.02 -23.72
CA LYS A 135 1.19 -21.54 -22.50
C LYS A 135 0.25 -21.52 -21.30
N MET A 136 -0.68 -20.57 -21.26
CA MET A 136 -1.69 -20.47 -20.22
C MET A 136 -2.72 -21.59 -20.37
N ASP A 137 -3.24 -21.81 -21.58
CA ASP A 137 -4.22 -22.86 -21.86
C ASP A 137 -3.63 -24.25 -21.66
N ASP A 138 -2.41 -24.51 -22.17
CA ASP A 138 -1.69 -25.76 -21.95
C ASP A 138 -1.53 -26.08 -20.45
N PHE A 139 -1.24 -25.06 -19.63
CA PHE A 139 -1.11 -25.22 -18.19
C PHE A 139 -2.46 -25.50 -17.51
N LYS A 140 -3.52 -24.79 -17.91
CA LYS A 140 -4.88 -25.03 -17.39
C LYS A 140 -5.33 -26.44 -17.74
N ASP A 141 -5.15 -26.89 -18.97
CA ASP A 141 -5.50 -28.23 -19.42
C ASP A 141 -4.76 -29.30 -18.62
N PHE A 142 -3.45 -29.10 -18.39
CA PHE A 142 -2.65 -29.96 -17.52
C PHE A 142 -3.23 -30.05 -16.11
N VAL A 143 -3.53 -28.92 -15.47
CA VAL A 143 -4.06 -28.89 -14.10
C VAL A 143 -5.43 -29.56 -14.01
N HIS A 144 -6.35 -29.27 -14.93
CA HIS A 144 -7.67 -29.91 -14.96
C HIS A 144 -7.57 -31.41 -15.19
N LYS A 145 -6.66 -31.85 -16.08
CA LYS A 145 -6.40 -33.27 -16.32
C LYS A 145 -5.93 -33.97 -15.04
N GLU A 146 -4.97 -33.39 -14.32
CA GLU A 146 -4.47 -33.94 -13.04
C GLU A 146 -5.59 -34.01 -11.99
N ILE A 147 -6.38 -32.95 -11.84
CA ILE A 147 -7.51 -32.90 -10.91
C ILE A 147 -8.52 -34.00 -11.22
N ASN A 148 -8.91 -34.15 -12.49
CA ASN A 148 -9.95 -35.11 -12.91
C ASN A 148 -9.46 -36.56 -12.87
N GLN A 149 -8.23 -36.84 -13.30
CA GLN A 149 -7.68 -38.20 -13.31
C GLN A 149 -7.49 -38.77 -11.91
N VAL A 150 -7.06 -37.92 -10.97
CA VAL A 150 -6.82 -38.32 -9.58
C VAL A 150 -8.08 -38.19 -8.72
N GLY A 151 -9.10 -37.44 -9.17
CA GLY A 151 -10.31 -37.17 -8.40
C GLY A 151 -10.03 -36.24 -7.21
N LEU A 152 -9.22 -35.20 -7.42
CA LEU A 152 -8.83 -34.28 -6.36
C LEU A 152 -10.01 -33.42 -5.92
N LYS A 153 -10.23 -33.38 -4.60
CA LYS A 153 -11.16 -32.41 -4.01
C LYS A 153 -10.56 -31.00 -4.07
N PRO A 154 -11.37 -29.92 -4.09
CA PRO A 154 -10.87 -28.55 -4.07
C PRO A 154 -9.92 -28.25 -2.89
N ASN A 155 -10.11 -28.90 -1.74
CA ASN A 155 -9.21 -28.75 -0.58
C ASN A 155 -7.83 -29.41 -0.75
N ASN A 156 -7.66 -30.24 -1.78
CA ASN A 156 -6.40 -30.89 -2.12
C ASN A 156 -5.66 -30.20 -3.28
N VAL A 157 -6.22 -29.11 -3.84
CA VAL A 157 -5.54 -28.23 -4.79
C VAL A 157 -5.01 -27.04 -4.01
N ILE A 158 -3.69 -26.96 -3.88
CA ILE A 158 -2.99 -26.13 -2.91
C ILE A 158 -2.09 -25.16 -3.66
N LYS A 159 -2.12 -23.88 -3.30
CA LYS A 159 -1.16 -22.87 -3.76
C LYS A 159 -0.30 -22.41 -2.58
N MET A 160 1.02 -22.47 -2.76
CA MET A 160 2.02 -21.94 -1.83
C MET A 160 2.83 -20.83 -2.51
N ASP A 161 3.09 -19.74 -1.80
CA ASP A 161 3.91 -18.63 -2.28
C ASP A 161 4.71 -17.97 -1.16
N GLU A 162 5.85 -17.40 -1.53
CA GLU A 162 6.72 -16.61 -0.66
C GLU A 162 6.50 -15.12 -0.91
N VAL A 163 5.93 -14.42 0.08
CA VAL A 163 5.66 -12.99 -0.02
C VAL A 163 6.69 -12.21 0.78
N PRO A 164 7.62 -11.48 0.12
CA PRO A 164 8.51 -10.58 0.83
C PRO A 164 7.70 -9.43 1.42
N THR A 165 7.89 -9.19 2.71
CA THR A 165 7.23 -8.14 3.48
C THR A 165 8.30 -7.31 4.20
N SER A 166 8.01 -6.04 4.49
CA SER A 166 8.97 -5.12 5.11
C SER A 166 8.53 -4.73 6.51
N PHE A 167 9.50 -4.59 7.43
CA PHE A 167 9.25 -4.06 8.78
C PHE A 167 8.77 -2.61 8.74
N ASN A 168 9.36 -1.83 7.84
CA ASN A 168 8.91 -0.50 7.48
C ASN A 168 8.29 -0.57 6.10
N ILE A 169 7.01 -0.26 5.99
CA ILE A 169 6.32 -0.29 4.71
C ILE A 169 6.54 1.07 4.03
N PRO A 170 7.40 1.17 2.99
CA PRO A 170 7.61 2.44 2.30
C PRO A 170 6.28 2.95 1.71
N ALA A 171 6.17 4.26 1.59
CA ALA A 171 4.96 4.93 1.13
C ALA A 171 4.61 4.47 -0.31
N ILE A 172 3.57 3.64 -0.47
CA ILE A 172 2.94 3.36 -1.80
C ILE A 172 2.27 4.63 -2.33
N TRP A 173 1.77 5.43 -1.39
CA TRP A 173 1.08 6.69 -1.62
C TRP A 173 1.98 7.82 -1.15
N SER A 174 2.51 8.55 -2.12
CA SER A 174 3.41 9.66 -1.89
C SER A 174 2.65 10.97 -1.93
N VAL A 175 2.89 11.83 -0.94
CA VAL A 175 2.45 13.21 -1.00
C VAL A 175 3.49 14.00 -1.78
N VAL A 176 3.10 14.46 -2.98
CA VAL A 176 3.95 15.27 -3.87
C VAL A 176 3.24 16.54 -4.28
N ALA A 177 4.03 17.54 -4.69
CA ALA A 177 3.51 18.75 -5.32
C ALA A 177 2.65 18.38 -6.54
N THR A 178 1.51 19.06 -6.69
CA THR A 178 0.60 18.83 -7.81
C THR A 178 1.29 19.20 -9.13
N GLY A 179 1.41 18.23 -10.06
CA GLY A 179 1.99 18.44 -11.40
C GLY A 179 3.24 17.61 -11.73
N VAL A 180 3.82 16.90 -10.77
CA VAL A 180 5.02 16.07 -10.99
C VAL A 180 4.69 14.78 -11.75
N LYS A 181 5.45 14.48 -12.81
CA LYS A 181 5.25 13.29 -13.69
C LYS A 181 5.81 11.98 -13.12
N THR A 182 6.88 12.04 -12.33
CA THR A 182 7.57 10.85 -11.80
C THR A 182 7.91 11.04 -10.33
N VAL A 183 7.61 10.04 -9.50
CA VAL A 183 7.86 10.10 -8.05
C VAL A 183 9.02 9.19 -7.67
N SER A 184 10.16 9.77 -7.28
CA SER A 184 11.23 9.06 -6.58
C SER A 184 11.05 9.23 -5.06
N VAL A 185 11.13 8.14 -4.31
CA VAL A 185 10.95 8.13 -2.86
C VAL A 185 12.32 8.14 -2.20
N ALA A 186 12.60 9.16 -1.38
CA ALA A 186 13.69 9.08 -0.41
C ALA A 186 13.27 8.11 0.71
N THR A 187 13.81 6.90 0.69
CA THR A 187 13.66 5.92 1.76
C THR A 187 14.25 6.46 3.06
N ILE A 188 13.52 6.31 4.16
CA ILE A 188 14.07 6.52 5.51
C ILE A 188 15.28 5.58 5.64
N SER A 189 16.43 6.13 6.03
CA SER A 189 17.76 5.50 5.94
C SER A 189 18.01 4.32 6.90
N HIS A 190 16.96 3.61 7.29
CA HIS A 190 17.11 2.24 7.76
C HIS A 190 16.83 1.37 6.56
N GLU A 191 17.84 0.61 6.13
CA GLU A 191 17.71 -0.49 5.18
C GLU A 191 16.36 -1.16 5.42
N CYS A 192 15.55 -1.28 4.37
CA CYS A 192 14.27 -1.98 4.43
C CYS A 192 14.56 -3.41 4.88
N THR A 193 14.57 -3.65 6.20
CA THR A 193 14.64 -4.99 6.73
C THR A 193 13.36 -5.65 6.22
N CYS A 194 13.56 -6.71 5.47
CA CYS A 194 12.49 -7.52 4.90
C CYS A 194 12.49 -8.87 5.61
N PHE A 195 11.31 -9.38 5.85
CA PHE A 195 11.04 -10.74 6.26
C PHE A 195 10.20 -11.41 5.18
N THR A 196 10.27 -12.73 5.10
CA THR A 196 9.49 -13.49 4.12
C THR A 196 8.32 -14.15 4.85
N VAL A 197 7.13 -14.09 4.25
CA VAL A 197 5.97 -14.83 4.74
C VAL A 197 5.61 -15.91 3.73
N ILE A 198 5.58 -17.16 4.17
CA ILE A 198 5.04 -18.26 3.37
C ILE A 198 3.54 -18.33 3.62
N LEU A 199 2.77 -18.23 2.55
CA LEU A 199 1.32 -18.29 2.56
C LEU A 199 0.86 -19.51 1.78
N VAL A 200 -0.17 -20.18 2.31
CA VAL A 200 -0.76 -21.36 1.67
C VAL A 200 -2.27 -21.26 1.70
N CYS A 201 -2.89 -21.41 0.53
CA CYS A 201 -4.33 -21.44 0.37
C CYS A 201 -4.77 -22.59 -0.54
N MET A 202 -6.00 -23.04 -0.34
CA MET A 202 -6.61 -24.16 -1.06
C MET A 202 -7.75 -23.67 -1.94
N ALA A 203 -8.04 -24.39 -3.03
CA ALA A 203 -9.11 -24.00 -3.97
C ALA A 203 -10.50 -23.96 -3.32
N GLY A 204 -10.74 -24.72 -2.24
CA GLY A 204 -11.99 -24.63 -1.46
C GLY A 204 -12.15 -23.32 -0.65
N GLY A 205 -11.10 -22.51 -0.54
CA GLY A 205 -11.08 -21.28 0.23
C GLY A 205 -10.46 -21.42 1.63
N GLU A 206 -10.00 -22.62 1.98
CA GLU A 206 -9.26 -22.83 3.21
C GLU A 206 -7.84 -22.26 3.11
N LYS A 207 -7.27 -21.89 4.25
CA LYS A 207 -5.93 -21.32 4.37
C LYS A 207 -5.20 -21.95 5.55
N LEU A 208 -3.89 -22.14 5.41
CA LEU A 208 -3.06 -22.67 6.50
C LEU A 208 -2.48 -21.52 7.32
N LYS A 209 -1.99 -21.83 8.52
CA LYS A 209 -1.27 -20.86 9.35
C LYS A 209 -0.05 -20.33 8.57
N PRO A 210 0.16 -19.01 8.51
CA PRO A 210 1.30 -18.44 7.78
C PRO A 210 2.59 -18.74 8.54
N MET A 211 3.67 -18.97 7.80
CA MET A 211 5.01 -19.12 8.37
C MET A 211 5.82 -17.85 8.09
N VAL A 212 6.41 -17.28 9.13
CA VAL A 212 7.20 -16.04 9.04
C VAL A 212 8.68 -16.37 9.18
N ILE A 213 9.48 -15.89 8.24
CA ILE A 213 10.91 -16.13 8.15
C ILE A 213 11.66 -14.81 8.32
N PHE A 214 12.39 -14.71 9.43
CA PHE A 214 13.30 -13.59 9.69
C PHE A 214 14.74 -13.95 9.30
N LYS A 215 15.46 -13.01 8.69
CA LYS A 215 16.91 -13.11 8.45
C LYS A 215 17.70 -12.79 9.73
N ARG A 216 17.53 -13.58 10.81
CA ARG A 216 18.22 -13.41 12.11
C ARG A 216 18.49 -14.75 12.82
N VAL A 217 19.22 -14.70 13.94
CA VAL A 217 19.71 -15.89 14.69
C VAL A 217 18.77 -16.30 15.86
N THR A 218 17.87 -15.43 16.31
CA THR A 218 17.10 -15.66 17.56
C THR A 218 15.59 -15.58 17.31
N MET A 219 14.83 -16.42 18.02
CA MET A 219 13.39 -16.64 17.85
C MET A 219 12.57 -15.83 18.86
N PRO A 220 11.53 -15.10 18.44
CA PRO A 220 10.42 -14.72 19.32
C PRO A 220 9.40 -15.87 19.44
N PHE A 221 8.84 -16.06 20.65
CA PHE A 221 7.89 -17.13 20.97
C PHE A 221 6.44 -16.86 20.45
N ASP A 222 5.62 -17.92 20.41
CA ASP A 222 4.17 -18.02 20.11
C ASP A 222 3.68 -18.17 18.66
N ILE A 223 4.53 -18.09 17.65
CA ILE A 223 4.14 -18.34 16.25
C ILE A 223 5.06 -19.42 15.67
N SER A 224 4.61 -20.15 14.64
CA SER A 224 5.47 -21.01 13.83
C SER A 224 6.42 -20.13 13.02
N VAL A 225 7.30 -19.44 13.73
CA VAL A 225 8.37 -18.58 13.23
C VAL A 225 9.53 -19.51 12.94
N VAL A 226 10.22 -19.28 11.84
CA VAL A 226 11.46 -20.00 11.54
C VAL A 226 12.53 -18.96 11.26
N CYS A 227 13.51 -18.85 12.15
CA CYS A 227 14.66 -17.97 11.97
C CYS A 227 15.81 -18.74 11.31
N HIS A 228 16.31 -18.26 10.17
CA HIS A 228 17.48 -18.83 9.51
C HIS A 228 18.54 -17.76 9.22
N LYS A 229 19.80 -18.08 9.57
CA LYS A 229 20.98 -17.22 9.38
C LYS A 229 21.42 -17.13 7.90
N LYS A 230 21.14 -18.16 7.11
CA LYS A 230 21.38 -18.25 5.66
C LYS A 230 20.22 -19.04 5.03
N SER A 231 19.40 -18.41 4.21
CA SER A 231 18.24 -19.02 3.55
C SER A 231 18.69 -20.10 2.56
N TRP A 232 18.65 -21.37 2.97
CA TRP A 232 18.68 -22.49 2.02
C TRP A 232 17.24 -22.95 1.80
N VAL A 233 16.77 -22.83 0.56
CA VAL A 233 15.38 -23.13 0.18
C VAL A 233 14.98 -24.57 0.57
N ASN A 234 15.91 -25.52 0.50
CA ASN A 234 15.65 -26.93 0.81
C ASN A 234 15.30 -27.17 2.29
N GLN A 235 15.97 -26.48 3.21
CA GLN A 235 15.65 -26.59 4.64
C GLN A 235 14.32 -25.92 4.96
N VAL A 236 14.05 -24.76 4.37
CA VAL A 236 12.78 -24.04 4.55
C VAL A 236 11.60 -24.86 4.02
N MET A 237 11.73 -25.44 2.82
CA MET A 237 10.70 -26.28 2.23
C MET A 237 10.43 -27.54 3.06
N LYS A 238 11.47 -28.18 3.61
CA LYS A 238 11.31 -29.33 4.51
C LYS A 238 10.57 -28.93 5.80
N THR A 239 11.04 -27.88 6.47
CA THR A 239 10.40 -27.37 7.70
C THR A 239 8.94 -26.98 7.45
N TRP A 240 8.64 -26.33 6.33
CA TRP A 240 7.28 -25.99 5.92
C TRP A 240 6.43 -27.24 5.68
N THR A 241 6.97 -28.25 5.01
CA THR A 241 6.23 -29.48 4.69
C THR A 241 5.84 -30.21 5.98
N GLU A 242 6.77 -30.35 6.92
CA GLU A 242 6.55 -31.00 8.22
C GLU A 242 5.62 -30.16 9.12
N SER A 243 5.82 -28.84 9.20
CA SER A 243 5.11 -27.99 10.16
C SER A 243 3.74 -27.47 9.69
N CYS A 244 3.58 -27.27 8.38
CA CYS A 244 2.38 -26.65 7.81
C CYS A 244 1.62 -27.61 6.90
N PHE A 245 2.32 -28.26 5.95
CA PHE A 245 1.65 -29.09 4.95
C PHE A 245 1.04 -30.35 5.57
N GLN A 246 1.78 -31.09 6.39
CA GLN A 246 1.26 -32.28 7.08
C GLN A 246 0.22 -31.95 8.16
N ALA A 247 0.35 -30.79 8.81
CA ALA A 247 -0.58 -30.33 9.84
C ALA A 247 -1.96 -29.90 9.30
N ARG A 248 -2.18 -29.95 7.98
CA ARG A 248 -3.47 -29.64 7.36
C ARG A 248 -4.57 -30.60 7.81
N LYS A 249 -5.82 -30.16 7.78
CA LYS A 249 -6.97 -31.03 8.07
C LYS A 249 -7.00 -32.22 7.11
N GLY A 250 -7.00 -33.43 7.66
CA GLY A 250 -6.92 -34.67 6.87
C GLY A 250 -5.53 -34.98 6.30
N GLY A 251 -4.51 -34.17 6.60
CA GLY A 251 -3.12 -34.38 6.16
C GLY A 251 -2.51 -35.68 6.68
N PHE A 252 -2.95 -36.16 7.84
CA PHE A 252 -2.55 -37.44 8.43
C PHE A 252 -2.79 -38.64 7.49
N PHE A 253 -3.82 -38.58 6.63
CA PHE A 253 -4.14 -39.65 5.69
C PHE A 253 -3.33 -39.57 4.39
N ASN A 254 -2.40 -38.61 4.27
CA ASN A 254 -1.64 -38.31 3.05
C ASN A 254 -2.51 -38.34 1.78
N PRO A 255 -3.62 -37.56 1.73
CA PRO A 255 -4.46 -37.54 0.55
C PRO A 255 -3.65 -37.02 -0.62
N LYS A 256 -3.83 -37.66 -1.79
CA LYS A 256 -3.27 -37.15 -3.04
C LYS A 256 -3.64 -35.68 -3.20
N SER A 257 -2.63 -34.85 -3.45
CA SER A 257 -2.76 -33.39 -3.50
C SER A 257 -1.99 -32.82 -4.69
N LEU A 258 -2.41 -31.67 -5.19
CA LEU A 258 -1.71 -30.93 -6.24
C LEU A 258 -1.21 -29.60 -5.67
N LEU A 259 0.10 -29.37 -5.74
CA LEU A 259 0.75 -28.15 -5.27
C LEU A 259 1.12 -27.26 -6.46
N LEU A 260 0.43 -26.14 -6.61
CA LEU A 260 0.77 -25.09 -7.56
C LEU A 260 1.98 -24.31 -7.04
N SER A 261 3.08 -24.32 -7.77
CA SER A 261 4.30 -23.57 -7.40
C SER A 261 4.80 -22.73 -8.58
N TYR A 262 5.51 -21.64 -8.29
CA TYR A 262 6.11 -20.82 -9.34
C TYR A 262 7.46 -21.40 -9.76
N ALA A 263 7.89 -21.07 -10.98
CA ALA A 263 9.10 -21.61 -11.61
C ALA A 263 10.43 -21.09 -11.01
N LEU A 264 10.60 -21.13 -9.69
CA LEU A 264 11.89 -20.89 -9.04
C LEU A 264 12.81 -22.09 -9.24
N ALA A 265 14.10 -21.85 -9.49
CA ALA A 265 15.10 -22.90 -9.66
C ALA A 265 15.12 -23.90 -8.48
N ALA A 266 14.92 -23.42 -7.25
CA ALA A 266 14.90 -24.26 -6.07
C ALA A 266 13.67 -25.19 -5.97
N HIS A 267 12.51 -24.80 -6.51
CA HIS A 267 11.34 -25.68 -6.58
C HIS A 267 11.47 -26.74 -7.68
N LYS A 268 12.41 -26.56 -8.61
CA LYS A 268 12.75 -27.53 -9.66
C LYS A 268 13.81 -28.53 -9.21
N GLU A 269 14.36 -28.38 -8.01
CA GLU A 269 15.39 -29.30 -7.51
C GLU A 269 14.78 -30.68 -7.25
N THR A 270 15.45 -31.72 -7.74
CA THR A 270 14.98 -33.12 -7.63
C THR A 270 14.77 -33.56 -6.18
N SER A 271 15.56 -33.01 -5.24
CA SER A 271 15.44 -33.31 -3.81
C SER A 271 14.11 -32.83 -3.23
N VAL A 272 13.65 -31.64 -3.63
CA VAL A 272 12.39 -31.03 -3.20
C VAL A 272 11.20 -31.75 -3.82
N GLN A 273 11.27 -32.09 -5.11
CA GLN A 273 10.21 -32.87 -5.78
C GLN A 273 10.03 -34.24 -5.11
N LYS A 274 11.12 -35.00 -4.94
CA LYS A 274 11.06 -36.31 -4.25
C LYS A 274 10.50 -36.21 -2.84
N HIS A 275 10.82 -35.14 -2.10
CA HIS A 275 10.28 -34.93 -0.76
C HIS A 275 8.77 -34.68 -0.79
N ILE A 276 8.28 -33.88 -1.73
CA ILE A 276 6.85 -33.56 -1.86
C ILE A 276 6.06 -34.76 -2.38
N ASP A 277 6.62 -35.53 -3.33
CA ASP A 277 6.04 -36.77 -3.83
C ASP A 277 5.90 -37.82 -2.71
N ALA A 278 6.92 -37.94 -1.83
CA ALA A 278 6.87 -38.82 -0.67
C ALA A 278 5.76 -38.45 0.34
N MET A 279 5.27 -37.20 0.29
CA MET A 279 4.14 -36.72 1.10
C MET A 279 2.79 -36.83 0.40
N GLY A 280 2.75 -37.48 -0.78
CA GLY A 280 1.53 -37.67 -1.56
C GLY A 280 1.08 -36.42 -2.32
N ALA A 281 1.96 -35.45 -2.57
CA ALA A 281 1.65 -34.29 -3.39
C ALA A 281 2.43 -34.32 -4.71
N HIS A 282 1.78 -33.89 -5.79
CA HIS A 282 2.41 -33.65 -7.08
C HIS A 282 2.57 -32.14 -7.28
N ILE A 283 3.67 -31.69 -7.89
CA ILE A 283 3.94 -30.26 -8.11
C ILE A 283 3.56 -29.86 -9.54
N ALA A 284 2.68 -28.87 -9.67
CA ALA A 284 2.40 -28.20 -10.93
C ALA A 284 3.15 -26.86 -10.99
N ILE A 285 4.08 -26.72 -11.93
CA ILE A 285 4.91 -25.53 -12.08
C ILE A 285 4.24 -24.52 -13.02
N ILE A 286 3.91 -23.35 -12.49
CA ILE A 286 3.36 -22.24 -13.27
C ILE A 286 4.44 -21.73 -14.26
N PRO A 287 4.11 -21.57 -15.56
CA PRO A 287 5.06 -21.05 -16.53
C PRO A 287 5.59 -19.66 -16.15
N GLY A 288 6.87 -19.44 -16.43
CA GLY A 288 7.52 -18.15 -16.15
C GLY A 288 6.83 -16.99 -16.86
N GLY A 289 6.66 -15.87 -16.15
CA GLY A 289 5.97 -14.68 -16.68
C GLY A 289 4.44 -14.72 -16.60
N LEU A 290 3.83 -15.84 -16.18
CA LEU A 290 2.36 -15.99 -16.11
C LEU A 290 1.79 -15.95 -14.69
N THR A 291 2.60 -15.67 -13.67
CA THR A 291 2.11 -15.61 -12.27
C THR A 291 0.98 -14.60 -12.10
N CYS A 292 1.04 -13.45 -12.77
CA CYS A 292 -0.04 -12.44 -12.73
C CYS A 292 -1.41 -12.92 -13.25
N LYS A 293 -1.48 -14.09 -13.92
CA LYS A 293 -2.70 -14.69 -14.46
C LYS A 293 -3.05 -16.03 -13.80
N LEU A 294 -2.04 -16.86 -13.55
CA LEU A 294 -2.20 -18.25 -13.12
C LEU A 294 -1.90 -18.48 -11.63
N GLN A 295 -1.51 -17.44 -10.88
CA GLN A 295 -1.21 -17.54 -9.45
C GLN A 295 -2.35 -16.95 -8.61
N PRO A 296 -3.20 -17.77 -7.96
CA PRO A 296 -4.35 -17.29 -7.17
C PRO A 296 -3.96 -16.29 -6.09
N LEU A 297 -2.79 -16.48 -5.47
CA LEU A 297 -2.26 -15.57 -4.46
C LEU A 297 -1.97 -14.18 -5.05
N ASP A 298 -1.35 -14.07 -6.22
CA ASP A 298 -1.09 -12.78 -6.87
C ASP A 298 -2.38 -12.12 -7.38
N VAL A 299 -3.31 -12.93 -7.89
CA VAL A 299 -4.56 -12.43 -8.49
C VAL A 299 -5.54 -11.88 -7.46
N ALA A 300 -5.62 -12.46 -6.26
CA ALA A 300 -6.67 -12.11 -5.30
C ALA A 300 -6.22 -11.87 -3.86
N VAL A 301 -5.08 -12.41 -3.41
CA VAL A 301 -4.76 -12.48 -1.96
C VAL A 301 -3.66 -11.50 -1.57
N ASN A 302 -2.58 -11.43 -2.35
CA ASN A 302 -1.37 -10.66 -2.05
C ASN A 302 -1.66 -9.16 -1.95
N HIS A 303 -2.55 -8.62 -2.80
CA HIS A 303 -2.93 -7.21 -2.72
C HIS A 303 -3.71 -6.88 -1.43
N PRO A 304 -4.86 -7.52 -1.12
CA PRO A 304 -5.56 -7.29 0.14
C PRO A 304 -4.69 -7.52 1.38
N LEU A 305 -3.86 -8.57 1.40
CA LEU A 305 -2.93 -8.82 2.50
C LEU A 305 -1.99 -7.63 2.74
N LYS A 306 -1.36 -7.12 1.68
CA LYS A 306 -0.47 -5.95 1.76
C LYS A 306 -1.22 -4.69 2.20
N CYS A 307 -2.47 -4.52 1.79
CA CYS A 307 -3.33 -3.42 2.25
C CYS A 307 -3.65 -3.53 3.75
N PHE A 308 -4.09 -4.69 4.22
CA PHE A 308 -4.41 -4.89 5.63
C PHE A 308 -3.17 -4.77 6.52
N ASN A 309 -2.02 -5.31 6.09
CA ASN A 309 -0.78 -5.18 6.84
C ASN A 309 -0.29 -3.72 6.91
N ARG A 310 -0.60 -2.92 5.88
CA ARG A 310 -0.40 -1.47 5.95
C ARG A 310 -1.30 -0.81 6.97
N GLU A 311 -2.58 -1.18 7.04
CA GLU A 311 -3.49 -0.62 8.05
C GLU A 311 -3.01 -0.89 9.47
N GLU A 312 -2.53 -2.11 9.75
CA GLU A 312 -1.93 -2.47 11.05
C GLU A 312 -0.70 -1.62 11.35
N TRP A 313 0.21 -1.48 10.39
CA TRP A 313 1.40 -0.63 10.54
C TRP A 313 1.03 0.85 10.72
N GLU A 314 0.03 1.37 10.00
CA GLU A 314 -0.44 2.76 10.14
C GLU A 314 -1.10 3.02 11.50
N ASN A 315 -1.85 2.05 12.00
CA ASN A 315 -2.43 2.07 13.33
C ASN A 315 -1.33 2.07 14.40
N TRP A 316 -0.35 1.17 14.29
CA TRP A 316 0.81 1.14 15.18
C TRP A 316 1.61 2.44 15.13
N MET A 317 1.89 2.98 13.95
CA MET A 317 2.57 4.27 13.82
C MET A 317 1.79 5.41 14.50
N THR A 318 0.46 5.40 14.45
CA THR A 318 -0.37 6.50 14.97
C THR A 318 -0.66 6.39 16.47
N ASN A 319 -0.84 5.16 16.97
CA ASN A 319 -1.38 4.88 18.30
C ASN A 319 -0.46 4.02 19.17
N GLY A 320 0.59 3.42 18.60
CA GLY A 320 1.58 2.62 19.32
C GLY A 320 2.51 3.46 20.18
N GLU A 321 3.07 2.82 21.21
CA GLU A 321 4.14 3.40 22.02
C GLU A 321 5.47 3.24 21.30
N HIS A 322 6.09 4.37 20.98
CA HIS A 322 7.30 4.40 20.17
C HIS A 322 8.50 4.67 21.04
N THR A 323 9.47 3.76 21.01
CA THR A 323 10.78 3.99 21.61
C THR A 323 11.69 4.70 20.61
N PHE A 324 12.59 5.54 21.12
CA PHE A 324 13.54 6.29 20.32
C PHE A 324 14.96 5.92 20.74
N THR A 325 15.83 5.78 19.75
CA THR A 325 17.28 5.68 19.96
C THR A 325 17.82 6.98 20.58
N LEU A 326 19.02 6.93 21.18
CA LEU A 326 19.70 8.12 21.73
C LEU A 326 19.89 9.24 20.69
N ALA A 327 19.94 8.91 19.40
CA ALA A 327 20.00 9.85 18.29
C ALA A 327 18.62 10.40 17.85
N GLY A 328 17.56 10.13 18.62
CA GLY A 328 16.19 10.58 18.34
C GLY A 328 15.48 9.83 17.21
N ARG A 329 15.98 8.68 16.76
CA ARG A 329 15.33 7.87 15.70
C ARG A 329 14.37 6.86 16.32
N GLN A 330 13.14 6.80 15.81
CA GLN A 330 12.14 5.82 16.23
C GLN A 330 12.61 4.38 15.92
N HIS A 331 12.41 3.47 16.86
CA HIS A 331 12.64 2.03 16.62
C HIS A 331 11.62 1.47 15.61
N HIS A 332 12.02 0.43 14.88
CA HIS A 332 11.09 -0.33 14.04
C HIS A 332 10.21 -1.23 14.91
N ALA A 333 9.07 -1.64 14.38
CA ALA A 333 8.23 -2.64 15.01
C ALA A 333 9.03 -3.92 15.30
N THR A 334 8.77 -4.50 16.46
CA THR A 334 9.38 -5.75 16.92
C THR A 334 8.91 -6.92 16.06
N ASP A 335 9.71 -8.00 16.05
CA ASP A 335 9.37 -9.23 15.34
C ASP A 335 8.02 -9.80 15.80
N VAL A 336 7.70 -9.67 17.11
CA VAL A 336 6.41 -10.09 17.69
C VAL A 336 5.24 -9.26 17.16
N GLU A 337 5.38 -7.94 17.07
CA GLU A 337 4.32 -7.06 16.54
C GLU A 337 4.03 -7.36 15.08
N VAL A 338 5.08 -7.48 14.27
CA VAL A 338 4.97 -7.82 12.85
C VAL A 338 4.27 -9.16 12.65
N CYS A 339 4.66 -10.17 13.44
CA CYS A 339 4.03 -11.47 13.42
C CYS A 339 2.54 -11.41 13.80
N LYS A 340 2.15 -10.59 14.79
CA LYS A 340 0.74 -10.34 15.15
C LYS A 340 -0.03 -9.69 14.00
N TRP A 341 0.58 -8.74 13.28
CA TRP A 341 -0.04 -8.12 12.11
C TRP A 341 -0.25 -9.14 10.98
N VAL A 342 0.76 -9.96 10.68
CA VAL A 342 0.62 -11.01 9.66
C VAL A 342 -0.53 -11.96 10.01
N LEU A 343 -0.66 -12.39 11.27
CA LEU A 343 -1.79 -13.21 11.69
C LEU A 343 -3.13 -12.49 11.57
N ALA A 344 -3.25 -11.27 12.10
CA ALA A 344 -4.50 -10.51 12.06
C ALA A 344 -4.96 -10.26 10.61
N THR A 345 -4.02 -9.91 9.74
CA THR A 345 -4.28 -9.64 8.32
C THR A 345 -4.61 -10.91 7.55
N TRP A 346 -3.95 -12.02 7.88
CA TRP A 346 -4.28 -13.32 7.33
C TRP A 346 -5.68 -13.75 7.74
N GLU A 347 -6.07 -13.58 9.00
CA GLU A 347 -7.42 -13.91 9.49
C GLU A 347 -8.52 -13.10 8.81
N ARG A 348 -8.27 -11.81 8.51
CA ARG A 348 -9.21 -10.93 7.78
C ARG A 348 -9.52 -11.41 6.36
N LEU A 349 -8.68 -12.23 5.73
CA LEU A 349 -8.95 -12.78 4.40
C LEU A 349 -10.05 -13.83 4.46
N THR A 350 -11.10 -13.61 3.66
CA THR A 350 -12.25 -14.52 3.63
C THR A 350 -12.00 -15.72 2.72
N PRO A 351 -12.63 -16.88 3.00
CA PRO A 351 -12.61 -18.01 2.08
C PRO A 351 -13.12 -17.67 0.68
N ALA A 352 -14.05 -16.74 0.56
CA ALA A 352 -14.56 -16.26 -0.72
C ALA A 352 -13.48 -15.53 -1.53
N THR A 353 -12.64 -14.71 -0.90
CA THR A 353 -11.51 -14.05 -1.56
C THR A 353 -10.55 -15.06 -2.18
N ILE A 354 -10.26 -16.15 -1.45
CA ILE A 354 -9.38 -17.21 -1.93
C ILE A 354 -10.02 -17.96 -3.10
N ARG A 355 -11.28 -18.42 -2.96
CA ARG A 355 -12.01 -19.08 -4.06
C ARG A 355 -12.04 -18.25 -5.32
N ASN A 356 -12.34 -16.96 -5.19
CA ASN A 356 -12.34 -16.03 -6.32
C ASN A 356 -10.97 -15.93 -7.01
N GLY A 357 -9.87 -16.10 -6.26
CA GLY A 357 -8.53 -16.16 -6.81
C GLY A 357 -8.34 -17.38 -7.71
N PHE A 358 -8.72 -18.57 -7.24
CA PHE A 358 -8.67 -19.81 -8.01
C PHE A 358 -9.60 -19.75 -9.23
N CYS A 359 -10.85 -19.31 -9.06
CA CYS A 359 -11.80 -19.15 -10.16
C CYS A 359 -11.30 -18.18 -11.24
N LYS A 360 -10.65 -17.07 -10.86
CA LYS A 360 -10.06 -16.12 -11.83
C LYS A 360 -8.86 -16.68 -12.58
N CYS A 361 -8.16 -17.64 -11.99
CA CYS A 361 -7.09 -18.38 -12.65
C CYS A 361 -7.62 -19.54 -13.51
N GLU A 362 -8.93 -19.83 -13.44
CA GLU A 362 -9.58 -21.00 -14.04
C GLU A 362 -8.90 -22.30 -13.59
N ILE A 363 -8.72 -22.44 -12.27
CA ILE A 363 -8.15 -23.64 -11.61
C ILE A 363 -9.10 -24.15 -10.52
#